data_AF-A0A7X7L9V1-F1
#
_entry.id   AF-A0A7X7L9V1-F1
#
_cell.length_a   1.000
_cell.length_b   1.000
_cell.length_c   1.000
_cell.angle_alpha   90.00
_cell.angle_beta   90.00
_cell.angle_gamma   90.00
#
_symmetry.space_group_name_H-M   'P 1'
#
loop_
_entity.id
_entity.type
_entity.pdbx_description
1 polymer ?
#
loop_
_entity_poly.entity_id
_entity_poly.type
_entity_poly.pdbx_seq_one_letter_code
_entity_poly.pdbx_strand_id
1 'polypeptide(L)'
;MHAAVDICLTPANPLSIPEETALRAAIMTQRFDRTLAPQAREVINVQWNVPAATGVYYLAAVTRREGDTPAVSQRTVRSVQPPAAAALAGRTIAVLGADEAVTAWCAARGARLCGVASNDLAQADAVLIWSPTRLSPAESNALATVRRYAQSGGRVVAFLDSDWDAAPVTGCTVTNMDSKADWGRRRAFPYRDATHALTKRIASEGLVRWNGLEGIVATAPLCVDAAPGAHTLYWSGNPDRPCMAAIPAGEGEVIVTSLLVRGRITRGTDAYDPSAEQVLAALLSP
;
A
#
# COMPACT_ATOMS: atom_id res chain seq x y z
N MET A 1 -30.91 -31.63 4.48
CA MET A 1 -29.57 -32.08 4.04
C MET A 1 -28.58 -31.72 5.15
N HIS A 2 -27.83 -32.68 5.68
CA HIS A 2 -26.79 -32.41 6.67
C HIS A 2 -25.47 -32.06 5.97
N ALA A 3 -24.81 -30.99 6.41
CA ALA A 3 -23.52 -30.56 5.89
C ALA A 3 -22.60 -30.15 7.05
N ALA A 4 -21.35 -30.61 6.99
CA ALA A 4 -20.28 -30.11 7.86
C ALA A 4 -19.46 -29.09 7.07
N VAL A 5 -19.28 -27.90 7.62
CA VAL A 5 -18.46 -26.83 7.04
C VAL A 5 -17.29 -26.59 7.96
N ASP A 6 -16.08 -26.86 7.48
CA ASP A 6 -14.85 -26.48 8.17
C ASP A 6 -14.30 -25.20 7.55
N ILE A 7 -14.09 -24.18 8.37
CA ILE A 7 -13.34 -22.99 8.00
C ILE A 7 -11.91 -23.18 8.44
N CYS A 8 -11.00 -23.29 7.47
CA CYS A 8 -9.57 -23.50 7.71
C CYS A 8 -8.76 -22.28 7.27
N LEU A 9 -7.75 -21.91 8.04
CA LEU A 9 -6.69 -21.01 7.58
C LEU A 9 -5.41 -21.83 7.39
N THR A 10 -4.91 -21.88 6.16
CA THR A 10 -3.77 -22.73 5.81
C THR A 10 -2.60 -21.90 5.26
N PRO A 11 -1.34 -22.30 5.52
CA PRO A 11 -0.16 -21.67 4.93
C PRO A 11 0.11 -22.15 3.49
N ALA A 12 -0.47 -23.28 3.08
CA ALA A 12 -0.40 -23.84 1.72
C ALA A 12 -1.78 -23.81 1.05
N ASN A 13 -1.80 -23.80 -0.29
CA ASN A 13 -3.02 -23.63 -1.10
C ASN A 13 -3.85 -24.94 -1.17
N PRO A 14 -5.07 -24.99 -0.60
CA PRO A 14 -5.86 -26.22 -0.55
C PRO A 14 -6.74 -26.46 -1.81
N LEU A 15 -6.74 -25.57 -2.83
CA LEU A 15 -7.74 -25.58 -3.92
C LEU A 15 -7.66 -26.80 -4.88
N SER A 16 -6.50 -27.45 -5.00
CA SER A 16 -6.31 -28.57 -5.93
C SER A 16 -6.87 -29.86 -5.33
N ILE A 17 -8.15 -30.20 -5.54
CA ILE A 17 -8.86 -31.39 -4.99
C ILE A 17 -8.47 -31.62 -3.51
N PRO A 18 -9.20 -31.03 -2.56
CA PRO A 18 -8.71 -30.61 -1.24
C PRO A 18 -7.37 -31.22 -0.86
N GLU A 19 -6.28 -30.46 -1.07
CA GLU A 19 -4.95 -31.00 -0.78
C GLU A 19 -4.87 -31.29 0.72
N GLU A 20 -4.99 -32.57 1.06
CA GLU A 20 -5.29 -32.98 2.43
C GLU A 20 -4.15 -32.58 3.37
N THR A 21 -2.92 -32.55 2.86
CA THR A 21 -1.74 -32.04 3.56
C THR A 21 -1.91 -30.58 3.97
N ALA A 22 -2.37 -29.71 3.07
CA ALA A 22 -2.58 -28.30 3.36
C ALA A 22 -3.68 -28.08 4.41
N LEU A 23 -4.78 -28.85 4.32
CA LEU A 23 -5.87 -28.79 5.29
C LEU A 23 -5.47 -29.34 6.66
N ARG A 24 -4.66 -30.39 6.72
CA ARG A 24 -4.10 -30.94 7.98
C ARG A 24 -3.09 -29.99 8.61
N ALA A 25 -2.38 -29.21 7.81
CA ALA A 25 -1.46 -28.17 8.26
C ALA A 25 -2.16 -26.82 8.58
N ALA A 26 -3.49 -26.81 8.69
CA ALA A 26 -4.22 -25.61 9.05
C ALA A 26 -3.76 -25.07 10.41
N ILE A 27 -3.50 -23.76 10.46
CA ILE A 27 -3.13 -23.05 11.68
C ILE A 27 -4.37 -22.58 12.46
N MET A 28 -5.55 -22.70 11.85
CA MET A 28 -6.85 -22.47 12.48
C MET A 28 -7.89 -23.32 11.77
N THR A 29 -8.76 -23.98 12.54
CA THR A 29 -9.94 -24.69 12.04
C THR A 29 -11.14 -24.39 12.92
N GLN A 30 -12.26 -24.02 12.32
CA GLN A 30 -13.56 -23.90 12.99
C GLN A 30 -14.58 -24.75 12.25
N ARG A 31 -15.27 -25.63 12.98
CA ARG A 31 -16.23 -26.56 12.41
C ARG A 31 -17.66 -26.13 12.71
N PHE A 32 -18.51 -26.24 11.71
CA PHE A 32 -19.94 -25.94 11.80
C PHE A 32 -20.73 -27.08 11.17
N ASP A 33 -21.49 -27.80 11.98
CA ASP A 33 -22.47 -28.78 11.49
C ASP A 33 -23.82 -28.07 11.29
N ARG A 34 -24.45 -28.26 10.12
CA ARG A 34 -25.67 -27.58 9.71
C ARG A 34 -26.63 -28.53 9.02
N THR A 35 -27.92 -28.35 9.32
CA THR A 35 -29.01 -28.97 8.58
C THR A 35 -29.73 -27.90 7.78
N LEU A 36 -29.56 -27.94 6.45
CA LEU A 36 -30.19 -26.99 5.55
C LEU A 36 -31.41 -27.60 4.87
N ALA A 37 -32.50 -26.85 4.82
CA ALA A 37 -33.63 -27.14 3.95
C ALA A 37 -33.25 -26.85 2.48
N PRO A 38 -33.91 -27.48 1.49
CA PRO A 38 -33.69 -27.15 0.09
C PRO A 38 -33.82 -25.65 -0.16
N GLN A 39 -32.87 -25.07 -0.90
CA GLN A 39 -32.81 -23.63 -1.25
C GLN A 39 -32.61 -22.65 -0.07
N ALA A 40 -32.44 -23.13 1.17
CA ALA A 40 -32.15 -22.27 2.30
C ALA A 40 -30.77 -21.61 2.16
N ARG A 41 -30.67 -20.34 2.55
CA ARG A 41 -29.42 -19.59 2.66
C ARG A 41 -29.20 -19.18 4.11
N GLU A 42 -28.07 -19.61 4.66
CA GLU A 42 -27.62 -19.20 5.99
C GLU A 42 -26.32 -18.40 5.86
N VAL A 43 -26.10 -17.47 6.79
CA VAL A 43 -24.85 -16.70 6.89
C VAL A 43 -24.21 -17.03 8.23
N ILE A 44 -22.97 -17.52 8.19
CA ILE A 44 -22.16 -17.78 9.37
C ILE A 44 -21.12 -16.67 9.47
N ASN A 45 -21.20 -15.88 10.54
CA ASN A 45 -20.16 -14.90 10.84
C ASN A 45 -18.98 -15.60 11.51
N VAL A 46 -17.80 -15.50 10.90
CA VAL A 46 -16.58 -16.15 11.39
C VAL A 46 -15.61 -15.08 11.86
N GLN A 47 -15.21 -15.17 13.11
CA GLN A 47 -14.12 -14.36 13.67
C GLN A 47 -12.84 -15.18 13.69
N TRP A 48 -11.73 -14.55 13.33
CA TRP A 48 -10.42 -15.18 13.28
C TRP A 48 -9.32 -14.12 13.44
N ASN A 49 -8.12 -14.56 13.82
CA ASN A 49 -6.96 -13.70 13.98
C ASN A 49 -6.06 -13.79 12.75
N VAL A 50 -5.63 -12.64 12.25
CA VAL A 50 -4.60 -12.58 11.20
C VAL A 50 -3.30 -13.19 11.75
N PRO A 51 -2.62 -14.10 11.02
CA PRO A 51 -1.39 -14.72 11.49
C PRO A 51 -0.32 -13.69 11.85
N ALA A 52 0.46 -13.95 12.90
CA ALA A 52 1.53 -13.05 13.32
C ALA A 52 2.72 -13.05 12.34
N ALA A 53 2.97 -14.15 11.64
CA ALA A 53 4.03 -14.23 10.65
C ALA A 53 3.57 -13.63 9.31
N THR A 54 4.36 -12.70 8.77
CA THR A 54 4.16 -12.17 7.41
C THR A 54 4.12 -13.31 6.40
N GLY A 55 3.15 -13.29 5.50
CA GLY A 55 3.02 -14.32 4.48
C GLY A 55 1.65 -14.34 3.80
N VAL A 56 1.53 -15.24 2.82
CA VAL A 56 0.29 -15.52 2.12
C VAL A 56 -0.35 -16.76 2.73
N TYR A 57 -1.61 -16.63 3.11
CA TYR A 57 -2.42 -17.69 3.70
C TYR A 57 -3.71 -17.88 2.91
N TYR A 58 -4.38 -19.00 3.12
CA TYR A 58 -5.61 -19.35 2.42
C TYR A 58 -6.71 -19.61 3.44
N LEU A 59 -7.73 -18.74 3.46
CA LEU A 59 -8.95 -18.96 4.22
C LEU A 59 -9.88 -19.80 3.36
N ALA A 60 -10.02 -21.07 3.70
CA ALA A 60 -10.80 -22.06 2.98
C ALA A 60 -12.07 -22.44 3.75
N ALA A 61 -13.19 -22.56 3.06
CA ALA A 61 -14.40 -23.20 3.53
C ALA A 61 -14.51 -24.56 2.85
N VAL A 62 -14.43 -25.63 3.64
CA VAL A 62 -14.52 -27.02 3.19
C VAL A 62 -15.86 -27.58 3.60
N THR A 63 -16.74 -27.78 2.62
CA THR A 63 -18.08 -28.33 2.84
C THR A 63 -18.09 -29.82 2.53
N ARG A 64 -18.50 -30.63 3.51
CA ARG A 64 -18.68 -32.07 3.38
C ARG A 64 -20.14 -32.43 3.57
N ARG A 65 -20.66 -33.25 2.66
CA ARG A 65 -22.01 -33.82 2.72
C ARG A 65 -21.90 -35.32 2.56
N GLU A 66 -22.78 -36.05 3.22
CA GLU A 66 -22.81 -37.51 3.10
C GLU A 66 -23.07 -37.91 1.65
N GLY A 67 -22.25 -38.82 1.12
CA GLY A 67 -22.34 -39.30 -0.27
C GLY A 67 -21.68 -38.40 -1.34
N ASP A 68 -21.17 -37.23 -0.98
CA ASP A 68 -20.57 -36.28 -1.93
C ASP A 68 -19.07 -36.08 -1.73
N THR A 69 -18.37 -35.70 -2.81
CA THR A 69 -17.00 -35.17 -2.73
C THR A 69 -16.99 -33.82 -1.99
N PRO A 70 -16.02 -33.57 -1.09
CA PRO A 70 -15.90 -32.28 -0.44
C PRO A 70 -15.73 -31.12 -1.42
N ALA A 71 -16.46 -30.03 -1.20
CA ALA A 71 -16.31 -28.80 -1.97
C ALA A 71 -15.45 -27.81 -1.18
N VAL A 72 -14.50 -27.15 -1.86
CA VAL A 72 -13.62 -26.14 -1.26
C VAL A 72 -13.85 -24.80 -1.94
N SER A 73 -14.14 -23.78 -1.15
CA SER A 73 -14.07 -22.37 -1.57
C SER A 73 -12.96 -21.69 -0.80
N GLN A 74 -12.23 -20.74 -1.41
CA GLN A 74 -11.13 -20.08 -0.71
C GLN A 74 -10.98 -18.59 -1.03
N ARG A 75 -10.32 -17.89 -0.10
CA ARG A 75 -9.78 -16.55 -0.27
C ARG A 75 -8.32 -16.51 0.15
N THR A 76 -7.52 -15.75 -0.59
CA THR A 76 -6.15 -15.41 -0.18
C THR A 76 -6.20 -14.34 0.90
N VAL A 77 -5.52 -14.60 2.00
CA VAL A 77 -5.28 -13.69 3.12
C VAL A 77 -3.80 -13.32 3.11
N ARG A 78 -3.49 -12.05 3.32
CA ARG A 78 -2.11 -11.59 3.46
C ARG A 78 -1.92 -11.11 4.89
N SER A 79 -0.97 -11.72 5.59
CA SER A 79 -0.46 -11.13 6.82
C SER A 79 0.75 -10.28 6.48
N VAL A 80 0.72 -9.02 6.91
CA VAL A 80 1.82 -8.08 6.77
C VAL A 80 2.01 -7.45 8.14
N GLN A 81 3.23 -7.52 8.66
CA GLN A 81 3.57 -6.81 9.89
C GLN A 81 3.81 -5.33 9.59
N PRO A 82 3.41 -4.42 10.50
CA PRO A 82 3.78 -3.02 10.37
C PRO A 82 5.31 -2.85 10.48
N PRO A 83 5.89 -1.73 10.02
CA PRO A 83 7.31 -1.48 10.15
C PRO A 83 7.74 -1.45 11.63
N ALA A 84 9.03 -1.69 11.86
CA ALA A 84 9.62 -1.66 13.19
C ALA A 84 9.38 -0.30 13.88
N ALA A 85 9.32 -0.29 15.22
CA ALA A 85 9.15 0.93 16.02
C ALA A 85 10.22 1.99 15.71
N ALA A 86 11.44 1.58 15.42
CA ALA A 86 12.56 2.46 15.10
C ALA A 86 12.83 2.59 13.59
N ALA A 87 11.84 2.33 12.73
CA ALA A 87 12.04 2.29 11.28
C ALA A 87 12.61 3.59 10.68
N LEU A 88 12.35 4.73 11.33
CA LEU A 88 12.86 6.04 10.92
C LEU A 88 13.71 6.69 12.01
N ALA A 89 14.27 5.90 12.94
CA ALA A 89 15.08 6.43 14.03
C ALA A 89 16.28 7.22 13.51
N GLY A 90 16.46 8.43 14.05
CA GLY A 90 17.54 9.34 13.66
C GLY A 90 17.30 10.08 12.35
N ARG A 91 16.15 9.89 11.69
CA ARG A 91 15.80 10.59 10.45
C ARG A 91 15.12 11.91 10.73
N THR A 92 15.45 12.90 9.92
CA THR A 92 14.78 14.20 9.86
C THR A 92 13.98 14.28 8.58
N ILE A 93 12.66 14.42 8.69
CA ILE A 93 11.75 14.50 7.54
C ILE A 93 11.12 15.90 7.53
N ALA A 94 11.31 16.64 6.44
CA ALA A 94 10.54 17.85 6.20
C ALA A 94 9.20 17.48 5.57
N VAL A 95 8.09 17.93 6.15
CA VAL A 95 6.75 17.54 5.66
C VAL A 95 5.95 18.77 5.25
N LEU A 96 5.32 18.71 4.09
CA LEU A 96 4.39 19.72 3.60
C LEU A 96 2.98 19.14 3.52
N GLY A 97 1.97 19.94 3.89
CA GLY A 97 0.57 19.51 3.90
C GLY A 97 0.32 18.40 4.91
N ALA A 98 1.06 18.40 6.02
CA ALA A 98 0.96 17.41 7.08
C ALA A 98 -0.43 17.45 7.74
N ASP A 99 -0.89 16.29 8.20
CA ASP A 99 -2.00 16.14 9.12
C ASP A 99 -1.56 15.44 10.41
N GLU A 100 -2.49 15.28 11.35
CA GLU A 100 -2.22 14.61 12.62
C GLU A 100 -1.76 13.16 12.43
N ALA A 101 -2.32 12.46 11.44
CA ALA A 101 -2.02 11.04 11.21
C ALA A 101 -0.56 10.84 10.78
N VAL A 102 -0.07 11.58 9.79
CA VAL A 102 1.33 11.47 9.36
C VAL A 102 2.29 12.00 10.42
N THR A 103 1.90 13.05 11.14
CA THR A 103 2.70 13.63 12.23
C THR A 103 2.91 12.62 13.35
N ALA A 104 1.82 12.03 13.85
CA ALA A 104 1.86 11.03 14.91
C ALA A 104 2.58 9.75 14.46
N TRP A 105 2.34 9.31 13.21
CA TRP A 105 2.99 8.12 12.67
C TRP A 105 4.51 8.30 12.57
N CYS A 106 4.99 9.41 12.02
CA CYS A 106 6.43 9.69 11.92
C CYS A 106 7.10 9.75 13.29
N ALA A 107 6.49 10.45 14.25
CA ALA A 107 6.98 10.53 15.62
C ALA A 107 7.05 9.14 16.29
N ALA A 108 6.00 8.33 16.13
CA ALA A 108 5.96 6.96 16.65
C ALA A 108 6.99 6.03 15.98
N ARG A 109 7.54 6.41 14.82
CA ARG A 109 8.62 5.68 14.12
C ARG A 109 10.02 6.23 14.38
N GLY A 110 10.15 7.21 15.27
CA GLY A 110 11.43 7.81 15.68
C GLY A 110 11.96 8.87 14.72
N ALA A 111 11.15 9.36 13.78
CA ALA A 111 11.51 10.47 12.92
C ALA A 111 11.33 11.81 13.64
N ARG A 112 12.26 12.74 13.42
CA ARG A 112 12.11 14.15 13.74
C ARG A 112 11.48 14.85 12.56
N LEU A 113 10.42 15.63 12.78
CA LEU A 113 9.85 16.47 11.74
C LEU A 113 10.45 17.88 11.80
N CYS A 114 10.70 18.48 10.64
CA CYS A 114 11.15 19.86 10.52
C CYS A 114 10.33 20.65 9.49
N GLY A 115 10.47 21.98 9.53
CA GLY A 115 9.85 22.88 8.57
C GLY A 115 10.56 22.88 7.21
N VAL A 116 9.97 23.59 6.25
CA VAL A 116 10.44 23.68 4.86
C VAL A 116 11.28 24.92 4.55
N ALA A 117 11.73 25.66 5.58
CA ALA A 117 12.63 26.78 5.37
C ALA A 117 13.97 26.28 4.81
N SER A 118 14.65 27.10 3.99
CA SER A 118 15.87 26.68 3.27
C SER A 118 16.97 26.14 4.20
N ASN A 119 17.11 26.71 5.39
CA ASN A 119 18.09 26.26 6.39
C ASN A 119 17.68 24.93 7.07
N ASP A 120 16.39 24.63 7.13
CA ASP A 120 15.87 23.41 7.76
C ASP A 120 16.00 22.21 6.82
N LEU A 121 15.83 22.42 5.50
CA LEU A 121 15.94 21.38 4.48
C LEU A 121 17.35 20.81 4.32
N ALA A 122 18.39 21.61 4.60
CA ALA A 122 19.77 21.13 4.56
C ALA A 122 20.05 19.99 5.57
N GLN A 123 19.21 19.87 6.61
CA GLN A 123 19.31 18.83 7.64
C GLN A 123 18.28 17.70 7.43
N ALA A 124 17.47 17.76 6.38
CA ALA A 124 16.44 16.76 6.10
C ALA A 124 17.00 15.58 5.28
N ASP A 125 16.75 14.37 5.75
CA ASP A 125 17.03 13.13 5.02
C ASP A 125 16.09 12.95 3.82
N ALA A 126 14.86 13.46 3.91
CA ALA A 126 13.88 13.47 2.84
C ALA A 126 12.84 14.58 3.03
N VAL A 127 12.21 14.98 1.93
CA VAL A 127 11.02 15.86 1.93
C VAL A 127 9.79 15.04 1.56
N LEU A 128 8.74 15.13 2.36
CA LEU A 128 7.44 14.51 2.12
C LEU A 128 6.39 15.57 1.81
N ILE A 129 5.86 15.55 0.60
CA ILE A 129 4.66 16.31 0.23
C ILE A 129 3.47 15.39 0.44
N TRP A 130 2.84 15.52 1.61
CA TRP A 130 1.78 14.63 2.07
C TRP A 130 0.46 14.92 1.38
N SER A 131 0.00 16.17 1.41
CA SER A 131 -1.28 16.58 0.80
C SER A 131 -1.12 17.86 -0.02
N PRO A 132 -0.81 17.74 -1.32
CA PRO A 132 -0.63 18.90 -2.20
C PRO A 132 -1.83 19.85 -2.24
N THR A 133 -3.05 19.33 -2.18
CA THR A 133 -4.28 20.16 -2.11
C THR A 133 -4.46 20.93 -0.80
N ARG A 134 -3.71 20.59 0.25
CA ARG A 134 -3.84 21.20 1.60
C ARG A 134 -2.63 22.05 1.98
N LEU A 135 -1.76 22.36 1.02
CA LEU A 135 -0.62 23.24 1.26
C LEU A 135 -1.10 24.62 1.68
N SER A 136 -0.56 25.10 2.80
CA SER A 136 -0.67 26.51 3.15
C SER A 136 0.03 27.39 2.10
N PRO A 137 -0.27 28.71 2.07
CA PRO A 137 0.44 29.63 1.18
C PRO A 137 1.97 29.60 1.39
N ALA A 138 2.42 29.46 2.64
CA ALA A 138 3.85 29.38 2.96
C ALA A 138 4.51 28.11 2.39
N GLU A 139 3.84 26.96 2.50
CA GLU A 139 4.33 25.69 1.94
C GLU A 139 4.30 25.69 0.42
N SER A 140 3.26 26.25 -0.20
CA SER A 140 3.17 26.43 -1.65
C SER A 140 4.35 27.26 -2.18
N ASN A 141 4.70 28.35 -1.48
CA ASN A 141 5.85 29.19 -1.82
C ASN A 141 7.20 28.45 -1.62
N ALA A 142 7.25 27.43 -0.77
CA ALA A 142 8.46 26.65 -0.51
C ALA A 142 8.74 25.57 -1.56
N LEU A 143 7.81 25.25 -2.47
CA LEU A 143 7.99 24.20 -3.48
C LEU A 143 9.22 24.43 -4.38
N ALA A 144 9.54 25.68 -4.70
CA ALA A 144 10.76 26.02 -5.44
C ALA A 144 12.04 25.67 -4.66
N THR A 145 12.02 25.81 -3.33
CA THR A 145 13.12 25.39 -2.46
C THR A 145 13.21 23.85 -2.38
N VAL A 146 12.07 23.17 -2.30
CA VAL A 146 12.00 21.69 -2.35
C VAL A 146 12.58 21.15 -3.65
N ARG A 147 12.30 21.80 -4.79
CA ARG A 147 12.91 21.46 -6.08
C ARG A 147 14.44 21.58 -6.04
N ARG A 148 14.98 22.66 -5.48
CA ARG A 148 16.43 22.85 -5.35
C ARG A 148 17.05 21.78 -4.44
N TYR A 149 16.37 21.42 -3.35
CA TYR A 149 16.80 20.33 -2.49
C TYR A 149 16.92 19.00 -3.27
N ALA A 150 15.94 18.65 -4.10
CA ALA A 150 16.02 17.48 -4.98
C ALA A 150 17.22 17.59 -5.95
N GLN A 151 17.37 18.74 -6.61
CA GLN A 151 18.46 19.02 -7.55
C GLN A 151 19.86 18.85 -6.93
N SER A 152 20.00 19.09 -5.63
CA SER A 152 21.24 18.94 -4.86
C SER A 152 21.45 17.56 -4.24
N GLY A 153 20.74 16.52 -4.70
CA GLY A 153 20.92 15.15 -4.21
C GLY A 153 19.86 14.68 -3.21
N GLY A 154 18.91 15.54 -2.85
CA GLY A 154 17.84 15.20 -1.93
C GLY A 154 16.79 14.27 -2.52
N ARG A 155 16.08 13.53 -1.66
CA ARG A 155 14.89 12.75 -2.05
C ARG A 155 13.61 13.49 -1.68
N VAL A 156 12.75 13.70 -2.65
CA VAL A 156 11.39 14.23 -2.45
C VAL A 156 10.39 13.12 -2.73
N VAL A 157 9.41 12.95 -1.84
CA VAL A 157 8.28 12.02 -2.02
C VAL A 157 7.00 12.84 -2.09
N ALA A 158 6.26 12.73 -3.18
CA ALA A 158 4.99 13.44 -3.38
C ALA A 158 3.83 12.46 -3.56
N PHE A 159 2.86 12.54 -2.65
CA PHE A 159 1.59 11.83 -2.80
C PHE A 159 0.61 12.70 -3.59
N LEU A 160 0.28 12.29 -4.81
CA LEU A 160 -0.73 12.96 -5.61
C LEU A 160 -2.13 12.70 -5.01
N ASP A 161 -2.83 13.77 -4.62
CA ASP A 161 -4.30 13.83 -4.67
C ASP A 161 -4.75 14.60 -5.89
N SER A 162 -5.97 14.31 -6.35
CA SER A 162 -6.72 15.18 -7.27
C SER A 162 -5.97 15.49 -8.58
N ASP A 163 -6.24 16.66 -9.16
CA ASP A 163 -5.66 17.16 -10.41
C ASP A 163 -4.40 18.01 -10.16
N TRP A 164 -3.67 17.77 -9.06
CA TRP A 164 -2.44 18.50 -8.77
C TRP A 164 -1.33 18.12 -9.76
N ASP A 165 -0.57 19.12 -10.21
CA ASP A 165 0.62 18.93 -11.06
C ASP A 165 1.89 19.01 -10.21
N ALA A 166 2.73 17.97 -10.30
CA ALA A 166 4.01 17.93 -9.61
C ALA A 166 5.12 18.79 -10.26
N ALA A 167 4.84 19.49 -11.37
CA ALA A 167 5.77 20.39 -12.05
C ALA A 167 6.55 21.36 -11.14
N PRO A 168 5.98 21.93 -10.05
CA PRO A 168 6.74 22.80 -9.15
C PRO A 168 7.97 22.14 -8.51
N VAL A 169 7.95 20.80 -8.34
CA VAL A 169 9.04 20.05 -7.69
C VAL A 169 9.83 19.17 -8.66
N THR A 170 9.21 18.67 -9.73
CA THR A 170 9.86 17.85 -10.76
C THR A 170 10.49 18.71 -11.87
N GLY A 171 9.93 19.88 -12.16
CA GLY A 171 10.27 20.69 -13.33
C GLY A 171 9.60 20.26 -14.63
N CYS A 172 8.70 19.27 -14.59
CA CYS A 172 7.94 18.76 -15.72
C CYS A 172 6.54 18.33 -15.28
N THR A 173 5.56 18.37 -16.18
CA THR A 173 4.18 18.02 -15.80
C THR A 173 4.06 16.55 -15.46
N VAL A 174 3.54 16.27 -14.26
CA VAL A 174 3.22 14.94 -13.78
C VAL A 174 1.93 15.03 -12.97
N THR A 175 0.88 14.46 -13.52
CA THR A 175 -0.48 14.53 -12.98
C THR A 175 -1.08 13.13 -12.86
N ASN A 176 -2.26 13.04 -12.27
CA ASN A 176 -3.11 11.87 -12.46
C ASN A 176 -3.69 11.88 -13.89
N MET A 177 -3.93 10.69 -14.46
CA MET A 177 -4.65 10.56 -15.72
C MET A 177 -6.12 10.96 -15.55
N ASP A 178 -6.64 11.77 -16.48
CA ASP A 178 -7.99 12.38 -16.44
C ASP A 178 -9.16 11.38 -16.45
N SER A 179 -8.92 10.16 -16.94
CA SER A 179 -9.96 9.14 -17.08
C SER A 179 -10.38 8.57 -15.71
N LYS A 180 -11.51 9.05 -15.17
CA LYS A 180 -12.14 8.50 -13.96
C LYS A 180 -12.48 7.01 -14.06
N ALA A 181 -12.67 6.48 -15.28
CA ALA A 181 -12.86 5.04 -15.50
C ALA A 181 -11.64 4.22 -15.05
N ASP A 182 -10.47 4.86 -14.93
CA ASP A 182 -9.22 4.24 -14.54
C ASP A 182 -8.88 4.40 -13.05
N TRP A 183 -9.74 5.05 -12.27
CA TRP A 183 -9.53 5.29 -10.86
C TRP A 183 -9.88 4.07 -10.00
N GLY A 184 -9.38 4.04 -8.76
CA GLY A 184 -9.75 3.02 -7.78
C GLY A 184 -9.15 1.64 -8.05
N ARG A 185 -7.85 1.58 -8.35
CA ARG A 185 -7.19 0.30 -8.67
C ARG A 185 -6.90 -0.49 -7.41
N ARG A 186 -7.30 -1.77 -7.41
CA ARG A 186 -7.21 -2.67 -6.24
C ARG A 186 -5.88 -3.40 -6.12
N ARG A 187 -4.99 -3.27 -7.10
CA ARG A 187 -3.71 -3.98 -7.16
C ARG A 187 -2.67 -3.12 -7.84
N ALA A 188 -1.48 -3.07 -7.26
CA ALA A 188 -0.29 -2.53 -7.91
C ALA A 188 0.80 -3.61 -7.96
N PHE A 189 1.64 -3.53 -8.99
CA PHE A 189 2.68 -4.51 -9.24
C PHE A 189 3.98 -3.77 -9.63
N PRO A 190 5.14 -4.31 -9.25
CA PRO A 190 6.41 -3.73 -9.69
C PRO A 190 6.52 -3.80 -11.21
N TYR A 191 7.15 -2.80 -11.81
CA TYR A 191 7.52 -2.86 -13.21
C TYR A 191 8.61 -3.93 -13.40
N ARG A 192 8.53 -4.74 -14.47
CA ARG A 192 9.35 -5.96 -14.62
C ARG A 192 10.86 -5.69 -14.52
N ASP A 193 11.30 -4.57 -15.08
CA ASP A 193 12.70 -4.20 -15.18
C ASP A 193 13.08 -3.04 -14.23
N ALA A 194 12.25 -2.77 -13.20
CA ALA A 194 12.55 -1.71 -12.24
C ALA A 194 13.72 -2.11 -11.33
N THR A 195 14.85 -1.43 -11.51
CA THR A 195 16.10 -1.62 -10.74
C THR A 195 16.18 -0.76 -9.49
N HIS A 196 15.24 0.17 -9.31
CA HIS A 196 15.23 1.12 -8.21
C HIS A 196 15.19 0.43 -6.85
N ALA A 197 15.98 0.87 -5.87
CA ALA A 197 16.10 0.21 -4.57
C ALA A 197 14.75 0.05 -3.84
N LEU A 198 13.79 0.97 -4.06
CA LEU A 198 12.44 0.88 -3.49
C LEU A 198 11.68 -0.37 -3.89
N THR A 199 11.91 -0.93 -5.09
CA THR A 199 11.17 -2.14 -5.53
C THR A 199 11.56 -3.39 -4.76
N LYS A 200 12.72 -3.39 -4.10
CA LYS A 200 13.16 -4.48 -3.22
C LYS A 200 12.69 -4.33 -1.78
N ARG A 201 12.30 -3.11 -1.37
CA ARG A 201 11.92 -2.80 0.02
C ARG A 201 10.42 -2.89 0.26
N ILE A 202 9.64 -2.65 -0.78
CA ILE A 202 8.18 -2.79 -0.72
C ILE A 202 7.84 -4.18 -1.23
N ALA A 203 7.36 -5.05 -0.34
CA ALA A 203 6.92 -6.38 -0.72
C ALA A 203 5.73 -6.30 -1.68
N SER A 204 5.88 -6.85 -2.88
CA SER A 204 4.88 -6.76 -3.96
C SER A 204 3.53 -7.34 -3.54
N GLU A 205 3.55 -8.38 -2.71
CA GLU A 205 2.39 -9.05 -2.16
C GLU A 205 1.53 -8.08 -1.34
N GLY A 206 2.17 -7.16 -0.61
CA GLY A 206 1.50 -6.11 0.17
C GLY A 206 0.83 -5.03 -0.68
N LEU A 207 1.06 -5.00 -1.99
CA LEU A 207 0.37 -4.11 -2.93
C LEU A 207 -0.78 -4.80 -3.68
N VAL A 208 -1.04 -6.08 -3.38
CA VAL A 208 -2.14 -6.84 -3.96
C VAL A 208 -3.31 -6.83 -2.97
N ARG A 209 -4.15 -5.80 -3.10
CA ARG A 209 -5.41 -5.56 -2.37
C ARG A 209 -5.21 -5.24 -0.89
N TRP A 210 -5.41 -3.96 -0.56
CA TRP A 210 -5.42 -3.48 0.82
C TRP A 210 -6.75 -3.78 1.53
N ASN A 211 -6.74 -3.65 2.85
CA ASN A 211 -7.87 -3.82 3.76
C ASN A 211 -9.02 -2.84 3.44
N GLY A 212 -10.19 -3.07 4.03
CA GLY A 212 -11.39 -2.24 3.84
C GLY A 212 -12.08 -2.43 2.48
N LEU A 213 -13.31 -1.93 2.37
CA LEU A 213 -14.04 -1.85 1.11
C LEU A 213 -13.62 -0.56 0.37
N GLU A 214 -13.22 -0.56 -0.90
CA GLU A 214 -13.15 -1.63 -1.92
C GLU A 214 -11.78 -2.31 -2.06
N GLY A 215 -10.86 -2.07 -1.12
CA GLY A 215 -9.48 -2.55 -1.19
C GLY A 215 -8.63 -1.83 -2.25
N ILE A 216 -8.95 -0.57 -2.52
CA ILE A 216 -8.20 0.32 -3.43
C ILE A 216 -6.80 0.54 -2.87
N VAL A 217 -5.81 0.37 -3.75
CA VAL A 217 -4.36 0.52 -3.51
C VAL A 217 -3.84 1.82 -4.12
N ALA A 218 -4.35 2.23 -5.29
CA ALA A 218 -3.98 3.48 -5.96
C ALA A 218 -5.22 4.27 -6.39
N THR A 219 -5.17 5.60 -6.23
CA THR A 219 -6.28 6.50 -6.58
C THR A 219 -6.49 6.58 -8.08
N ALA A 220 -5.44 6.91 -8.81
CA ALA A 220 -5.44 7.06 -10.26
C ALA A 220 -4.06 6.71 -10.83
N PRO A 221 -3.96 6.30 -12.10
CA PRO A 221 -2.67 6.19 -12.76
C PRO A 221 -2.02 7.57 -12.97
N LEU A 222 -0.69 7.60 -13.06
CA LEU A 222 0.11 8.80 -13.32
C LEU A 222 0.29 9.00 -14.83
N CYS A 223 0.24 10.25 -15.27
CA CYS A 223 0.75 10.69 -16.56
C CYS A 223 2.20 11.15 -16.38
N VAL A 224 3.15 10.40 -16.96
CA VAL A 224 4.61 10.66 -16.82
C VAL A 224 5.31 10.90 -18.17
N ASP A 225 4.56 10.94 -19.27
CA ASP A 225 5.11 11.03 -20.63
C ASP A 225 5.96 12.28 -20.85
N ALA A 226 5.61 13.36 -20.15
CA ALA A 226 6.32 14.64 -20.20
C ALA A 226 7.53 14.71 -19.26
N ALA A 227 7.89 13.64 -18.53
CA ALA A 227 8.97 13.62 -17.56
C ALA A 227 10.22 12.89 -18.11
N PRO A 228 11.25 13.63 -18.59
CA PRO A 228 12.43 13.02 -19.18
C PRO A 228 13.19 12.16 -18.16
N GLY A 229 13.51 10.92 -18.56
CA GLY A 229 14.24 9.99 -17.69
C GLY A 229 13.42 9.43 -16.52
N ALA A 230 12.09 9.64 -16.50
CA ALA A 230 11.24 9.04 -15.48
C ALA A 230 11.31 7.51 -15.52
N HIS A 231 11.44 6.90 -14.34
CA HIS A 231 11.45 5.46 -14.16
C HIS A 231 10.17 5.02 -13.46
N THR A 232 9.29 4.34 -14.19
CA THR A 232 8.10 3.71 -13.60
C THR A 232 8.52 2.61 -12.64
N LEU A 233 8.12 2.73 -11.37
CA LEU A 233 8.45 1.75 -10.32
C LEU A 233 7.33 0.73 -10.16
N TYR A 234 6.09 1.21 -10.14
CA TYR A 234 4.89 0.39 -9.99
C TYR A 234 3.80 0.82 -10.95
N TRP A 235 3.02 -0.15 -11.40
CA TRP A 235 1.84 0.05 -12.25
C TRP A 235 0.60 -0.56 -11.60
N SER A 236 -0.58 -0.13 -12.02
CA SER A 236 -1.86 -0.58 -11.46
C SER A 236 -2.84 -0.98 -12.57
N GLY A 237 -3.36 -2.21 -12.50
CA GLY A 237 -4.25 -2.76 -13.53
C GLY A 237 -3.51 -3.30 -14.76
N ASN A 238 -2.72 -2.49 -15.46
CA ASN A 238 -1.84 -2.92 -16.55
C ASN A 238 -0.53 -2.07 -16.59
N PRO A 239 0.51 -2.51 -17.32
CA PRO A 239 1.82 -1.85 -17.32
C PRO A 239 1.84 -0.39 -17.81
N ASP A 240 0.88 0.02 -18.66
CA ASP A 240 0.78 1.38 -19.20
C ASP A 240 0.08 2.35 -18.24
N ARG A 241 -0.17 1.93 -17.00
CA ARG A 241 -0.83 2.71 -15.95
C ARG A 241 0.07 2.83 -14.73
N PRO A 242 1.12 3.68 -14.78
CA PRO A 242 2.01 3.91 -13.65
C PRO A 242 1.22 4.38 -12.43
N CYS A 243 1.62 3.98 -11.23
CA CYS A 243 1.08 4.51 -9.95
C CYS A 243 2.18 4.97 -9.00
N MET A 244 3.43 4.75 -9.38
CA MET A 244 4.62 5.29 -8.74
C MET A 244 5.73 5.41 -9.77
N ALA A 245 6.37 6.56 -9.82
CA ALA A 245 7.52 6.82 -10.68
C ALA A 245 8.61 7.59 -9.92
N ALA A 246 9.87 7.30 -10.24
CA ALA A 246 11.01 8.08 -9.82
C ALA A 246 11.39 9.04 -10.95
N ILE A 247 11.52 10.32 -10.65
CA ILE A 247 11.82 11.37 -11.62
C ILE A 247 13.16 11.98 -11.25
N PRO A 248 14.19 11.86 -12.11
CA PRO A 248 15.49 12.45 -11.86
C PRO A 248 15.39 13.97 -11.68
N ALA A 249 16.06 14.50 -10.66
CA ALA A 249 16.15 15.93 -10.42
C ALA A 249 17.58 16.28 -10.02
N GLY A 250 18.40 16.72 -10.98
CA GLY A 250 19.82 16.99 -10.72
C GLY A 250 20.54 15.74 -10.21
N GLU A 251 21.14 15.84 -9.02
CA GLU A 251 21.81 14.72 -8.35
C GLU A 251 20.87 13.84 -7.52
N GLY A 252 19.62 14.26 -7.32
CA GLY A 252 18.61 13.57 -6.52
C GLY A 252 17.40 13.14 -7.34
N GLU A 253 16.27 12.96 -6.65
CA GLU A 253 15.06 12.42 -7.27
C GLU A 253 13.78 12.93 -6.60
N VAL A 254 12.70 12.92 -7.41
CA VAL A 254 11.34 13.08 -6.93
C VAL A 254 10.58 11.78 -7.19
N ILE A 255 10.19 11.09 -6.12
CA ILE A 255 9.27 9.97 -6.18
C ILE A 255 7.85 10.52 -6.16
N VAL A 256 7.10 10.30 -7.23
CA VAL A 256 5.69 10.68 -7.33
C VAL A 256 4.85 9.42 -7.25
N THR A 257 3.81 9.41 -6.41
CA THR A 257 2.95 8.25 -6.26
C THR A 257 1.48 8.62 -6.00
N SER A 258 0.60 7.79 -6.55
CA SER A 258 -0.85 7.82 -6.32
C SER A 258 -1.32 6.66 -5.41
N LEU A 259 -0.39 5.94 -4.77
CA LEU A 259 -0.75 4.93 -3.77
C LEU A 259 -1.52 5.57 -2.61
N LEU A 260 -2.60 4.95 -2.18
CA LEU A 260 -3.56 5.49 -1.20
C LEU A 260 -3.04 5.41 0.25
N VAL A 261 -1.75 5.67 0.49
CA VAL A 261 -1.11 5.44 1.80
C VAL A 261 -1.78 6.25 2.92
N ARG A 262 -2.20 7.47 2.61
CA ARG A 262 -2.70 8.45 3.60
C ARG A 262 -3.88 7.97 4.41
N GLY A 263 -4.87 7.39 3.75
CA GLY A 263 -6.08 6.89 4.42
C GLY A 263 -5.89 5.55 5.15
N ARG A 264 -4.65 5.04 5.24
CA ARG A 264 -4.38 3.63 5.59
C ARG A 264 -3.39 3.44 6.74
N ILE A 265 -2.74 4.50 7.21
CA ILE A 265 -1.72 4.42 8.28
C ILE A 265 -2.30 4.55 9.70
N THR A 266 -3.54 5.02 9.83
CA THR A 266 -4.19 5.21 11.15
C THR A 266 -4.73 3.89 11.68
N ARG A 267 -4.05 3.34 12.69
CA ARG A 267 -4.44 2.11 13.37
C ARG A 267 -5.81 2.21 14.04
N GLY A 268 -6.50 1.08 14.14
CA GLY A 268 -7.83 1.00 14.77
C GLY A 268 -8.99 1.47 13.90
N THR A 269 -8.71 1.86 12.65
CA THR A 269 -9.74 2.18 11.65
C THR A 269 -9.98 0.99 10.72
N ASP A 270 -11.19 0.88 10.15
CA ASP A 270 -11.51 -0.17 9.16
C ASP A 270 -10.71 -0.04 7.85
N ALA A 271 -10.15 1.14 7.61
CA ALA A 271 -9.31 1.41 6.46
C ALA A 271 -7.83 1.05 6.69
N TYR A 272 -7.41 0.80 7.93
CA TYR A 272 -6.02 0.55 8.28
C TYR A 272 -5.39 -0.60 7.49
N ASP A 273 -4.19 -0.38 6.94
CA ASP A 273 -3.40 -1.42 6.31
C ASP A 273 -1.91 -1.32 6.68
N PRO A 274 -1.32 -2.35 7.31
CA PRO A 274 0.10 -2.35 7.65
C PRO A 274 1.03 -2.28 6.42
N SER A 275 0.56 -2.68 5.23
CA SER A 275 1.30 -2.52 3.98
C SER A 275 1.50 -1.06 3.61
N ALA A 276 0.53 -0.19 3.92
CA ALA A 276 0.68 1.24 3.69
C ALA A 276 1.75 1.85 4.61
N GLU A 277 1.83 1.40 5.87
CA GLU A 277 2.92 1.80 6.77
C GLU A 277 4.29 1.34 6.23
N GLN A 278 4.39 0.11 5.70
CA GLN A 278 5.63 -0.41 5.10
C GLN A 278 6.05 0.40 3.87
N VAL A 279 5.09 0.77 3.00
CA VAL A 279 5.34 1.65 1.84
C VAL A 279 5.87 3.01 2.31
N LEU A 280 5.21 3.64 3.29
CA LEU A 280 5.65 4.94 3.80
C LEU A 280 7.05 4.87 4.41
N ALA A 281 7.33 3.85 5.22
CA ALA A 281 8.65 3.64 5.81
C ALA A 281 9.73 3.45 4.73
N ALA A 282 9.43 2.67 3.68
CA ALA A 282 10.36 2.45 2.58
C ALA A 282 10.65 3.73 1.79
N LEU A 283 9.63 4.56 1.53
CA LEU A 283 9.76 5.83 0.82
C LEU A 283 10.60 6.86 1.59
N LEU A 284 10.48 6.89 2.92
CA LEU A 284 11.19 7.85 3.78
C LEU A 284 12.56 7.36 4.27
N SER A 285 12.94 6.13 3.90
CA SER A 285 14.25 5.56 4.22
C SER A 285 15.15 5.60 2.97
N PRO A 286 16.43 6.00 3.06
CA PRO A 286 17.35 6.14 1.93
C PRO A 286 17.56 4.83 1.18
#